data_AF-A0A926T5Q7-F1
#
_entry.id   AF-A0A926T5Q7-F1
#
_cell.length_a   1.000
_cell.length_b   1.000
_cell.length_c   1.000
_cell.angle_alpha   90.00
_cell.angle_beta   90.00
_cell.angle_gamma   90.00
#
_symmetry.space_group_name_H-M   'P 1'
#
loop_
_entity.id
_entity.type
_entity.pdbx_description
1 polymer ?
#
loop_
_entity_poly.entity_id
_entity_poly.type
_entity_poly.pdbx_seq_one_letter_code
_entity_poly.pdbx_strand_id
1 'polypeptide(L)'
;MSDDTQAPTRGQLERLLSQRIQALYRTHLEHKPSKIDCQINEDKIIIVLNDSFTKAEKLLAENGQEGLAEQVHAELDEVILPLLKALIEEVLEISVLDLLSNAKLKTGRSGTIALLASTPQFRAPASARSAD
;
A
#
# COMPACT_ATOMS: atom_id res chain seq x y z
N MET A 1 -3.29 28.37 23.10
CA MET A 1 -3.13 28.77 21.69
C MET A 1 -2.85 27.49 20.93
N SER A 2 -3.77 27.12 20.05
CA SER A 2 -4.08 25.73 19.68
C SER A 2 -3.14 25.17 18.61
N ASP A 3 -2.73 23.92 18.81
CA ASP A 3 -1.72 23.15 18.08
C ASP A 3 -2.17 22.65 16.68
N ASP A 4 -3.14 23.32 16.05
CA ASP A 4 -3.79 22.89 14.79
C ASP A 4 -2.89 23.01 13.53
N THR A 5 -1.60 23.28 13.72
CA THR A 5 -0.65 23.49 12.60
C THR A 5 0.19 22.24 12.27
N GLN A 6 0.20 21.20 13.14
CA GLN A 6 1.11 20.06 12.96
C GLN A 6 0.51 18.80 12.30
N ALA A 7 -0.81 18.60 12.32
CA ALA A 7 -1.40 17.38 11.76
C ALA A 7 -1.30 17.34 10.22
N PRO A 8 -0.87 16.21 9.62
CA PRO A 8 -0.76 16.07 8.17
C PRO A 8 -2.15 16.09 7.52
N THR A 9 -2.19 16.51 6.26
CA THR A 9 -3.37 16.34 5.41
C THR A 9 -3.47 14.90 4.94
N ARG A 10 -4.68 14.44 4.59
CA ARG A 10 -4.91 13.10 4.02
C ARG A 10 -3.96 12.78 2.86
N GLY A 11 -3.81 13.72 1.91
CA GLY A 11 -2.93 13.54 0.76
C GLY A 11 -1.45 13.45 1.11
N GLN A 12 -1.01 14.08 2.22
CA GLN A 12 0.37 13.92 2.72
C GLN A 12 0.61 12.52 3.29
N LEU A 13 -0.35 11.97 4.05
CA LEU A 13 -0.28 10.61 4.57
C LEU A 13 -0.32 9.57 3.44
N GLU A 14 -1.25 9.69 2.49
CA GLU A 14 -1.35 8.82 1.32
C GLU A 14 -0.04 8.81 0.52
N ARG A 15 0.58 9.98 0.32
CA ARG A 15 1.87 10.10 -0.36
C ARG A 15 3.00 9.46 0.44
N LEU A 16 3.04 9.67 1.76
CA LEU A 16 4.04 9.07 2.64
C LEU A 16 3.95 7.54 2.62
N LEU A 17 2.72 6.99 2.71
CA LEU A 17 2.45 5.57 2.58
C LEU A 17 2.94 5.04 1.22
N SER A 18 2.55 5.65 0.10
CA SER A 18 3.01 5.21 -1.22
C SER A 18 4.54 5.18 -1.33
N GLN A 19 5.24 6.18 -0.79
CA GLN A 19 6.70 6.24 -0.82
C GLN A 19 7.33 5.13 0.04
N ARG A 20 6.80 4.89 1.24
CA ARG A 20 7.29 3.85 2.14
C ARG A 20 7.01 2.44 1.64
N ILE A 21 5.84 2.20 1.07
CA ILE A 21 5.49 0.93 0.43
C ILE A 21 6.43 0.67 -0.76
N GLN A 22 6.72 1.69 -1.57
CA GLN A 22 7.67 1.55 -2.66
C GLN A 22 9.07 1.15 -2.17
N ALA A 23 9.52 1.72 -1.05
CA ALA A 23 10.79 1.39 -0.43
C ALA A 23 10.79 -0.04 0.14
N LEU A 24 9.69 -0.48 0.75
CA LEU A 24 9.51 -1.84 1.25
C LEU A 24 9.71 -2.88 0.13
N TYR A 25 8.97 -2.73 -0.97
CA TYR A 25 9.07 -3.65 -2.11
C TYR A 25 10.47 -3.67 -2.71
N ARG A 26 11.10 -2.49 -2.87
CA ARG A 26 12.47 -2.41 -3.38
C ARG A 26 13.48 -3.11 -2.46
N THR A 27 13.31 -3.01 -1.15
CA THR A 27 14.25 -3.54 -0.16
C THR A 27 14.15 -5.05 -0.03
N HIS A 28 12.92 -5.59 -0.05
CA HIS A 28 12.69 -7.02 0.21
C HIS A 28 12.61 -7.87 -1.05
N LEU A 29 12.15 -7.31 -2.18
CA LEU A 29 11.93 -8.05 -3.43
C LEU A 29 12.86 -7.62 -4.57
N GLU A 30 13.78 -6.68 -4.31
CA GLU A 30 14.62 -6.02 -5.33
C GLU A 30 13.81 -5.47 -6.51
N HIS A 31 12.53 -5.18 -6.27
CA HIS A 31 11.57 -4.85 -7.29
C HIS A 31 10.77 -3.61 -6.91
N LYS A 32 10.53 -2.75 -7.89
CA LYS A 32 9.85 -1.48 -7.69
C LYS A 32 8.56 -1.47 -8.51
N PRO A 33 7.37 -1.48 -7.86
CA PRO A 33 6.12 -1.22 -8.55
C PRO A 33 6.19 0.10 -9.33
N SER A 34 5.67 0.10 -10.56
CA SER A 34 5.73 1.26 -11.45
C SER A 34 4.87 2.42 -10.94
N LYS A 35 3.76 2.09 -10.29
CA LYS A 35 2.83 3.04 -9.67
C LYS A 35 2.21 2.45 -8.42
N ILE A 36 2.06 3.27 -7.38
CA ILE A 36 1.39 2.92 -6.13
C ILE A 36 0.31 3.96 -5.86
N ASP A 37 -0.94 3.53 -5.98
CA ASP A 37 -2.10 4.34 -5.61
C ASP A 37 -2.51 3.94 -4.19
N CYS A 38 -2.41 4.89 -3.26
CA CYS A 38 -2.82 4.70 -1.87
C CYS A 38 -3.94 5.69 -1.55
N GLN A 39 -5.05 5.20 -1.02
CA GLN A 39 -6.21 6.02 -0.67
C GLN A 39 -6.72 5.65 0.72
N ILE A 40 -6.85 6.65 1.59
CA ILE A 40 -7.44 6.50 2.93
C ILE A 40 -8.93 6.82 2.83
N ASN A 41 -9.80 5.84 3.03
CA ASN A 41 -11.25 6.05 3.02
C ASN A 41 -11.85 5.59 4.34
N GLU A 42 -12.25 6.55 5.19
CA GLU A 42 -12.71 6.28 6.56
C GLU A 42 -11.68 5.44 7.34
N ASP A 43 -12.09 4.27 7.83
CA ASP A 43 -11.31 3.28 8.56
C ASP A 43 -10.60 2.28 7.62
N LYS A 44 -10.42 2.62 6.34
CA LYS A 44 -9.83 1.72 5.34
C LYS A 44 -8.70 2.39 4.60
N ILE A 45 -7.71 1.60 4.20
CA ILE A 45 -6.72 2.01 3.20
C ILE A 45 -6.84 1.08 2.00
N ILE A 46 -6.98 1.67 0.83
CA ILE A 46 -6.97 0.96 -0.45
C ILE A 46 -5.61 1.21 -1.09
N ILE A 47 -4.87 0.14 -1.35
CA ILE A 47 -3.54 0.16 -1.95
C ILE A 47 -3.61 -0.61 -3.27
N VAL A 48 -3.19 0.01 -4.37
CA VAL A 48 -3.07 -0.64 -5.68
C VAL A 48 -1.65 -0.48 -6.18
N LEU A 49 -1.00 -1.61 -6.45
CA LEU A 49 0.33 -1.71 -7.01
C LEU A 49 0.24 -2.09 -8.48
N ASN A 50 0.81 -1.28 -9.36
CA ASN A 50 0.99 -1.63 -10.76
C ASN A 50 2.40 -2.17 -10.98
N ASP A 51 2.49 -3.19 -11.83
CA ASP A 51 3.70 -3.96 -12.07
C ASP A 51 4.29 -4.50 -10.77
N SER A 52 3.50 -5.14 -9.90
CA SER A 52 3.95 -5.61 -8.58
C SER A 52 4.80 -6.89 -8.62
N PHE A 53 4.69 -7.67 -9.69
CA PHE A 53 5.41 -8.93 -9.85
C PHE A 53 6.89 -8.71 -10.18
N THR A 54 7.75 -9.46 -9.51
CA THR A 54 9.20 -9.52 -9.71
C THR A 54 9.55 -10.08 -11.08
N LYS A 55 10.83 -9.94 -11.47
CA LYS A 55 11.35 -10.50 -12.73
C LYS A 55 11.26 -12.03 -12.76
N ALA A 56 11.46 -12.69 -11.62
CA ALA A 56 11.40 -14.15 -11.53
C ALA A 56 9.98 -14.66 -11.80
N GLU A 57 8.97 -14.07 -11.15
CA GLU A 57 7.57 -14.42 -11.37
C GLU A 57 7.14 -14.18 -12.82
N LYS A 58 7.56 -13.04 -13.41
CA LYS A 58 7.27 -12.73 -14.83
C LYS A 58 7.90 -13.75 -15.78
N LEU A 59 9.16 -14.12 -15.57
CA LEU A 59 9.84 -15.12 -16.39
C LEU A 59 9.14 -16.48 -16.31
N LEU A 60 8.71 -16.91 -15.13
CA LEU A 60 7.94 -18.15 -14.98
C LEU A 60 6.64 -18.10 -15.79
N ALA A 61 5.89 -17.00 -15.68
CA ALA A 61 4.65 -16.81 -16.41
C ALA A 61 4.85 -16.84 -17.93
N GLU A 62 5.86 -16.14 -18.44
CA GLU A 62 6.20 -16.05 -19.86
C GLU A 62 6.61 -17.41 -20.46
N ASN A 63 7.11 -18.33 -19.62
CA ASN A 63 7.49 -19.70 -20.02
C ASN A 63 6.37 -20.73 -19.76
N GLY A 64 5.12 -20.28 -19.58
CA GLY A 64 3.96 -21.14 -19.41
C GLY A 64 3.80 -21.73 -18.00
N GLN A 65 4.58 -21.25 -17.03
CA GLN A 65 4.54 -21.69 -15.64
C GLN A 65 3.74 -20.72 -14.75
N GLU A 66 2.56 -20.27 -15.23
CA GLU A 66 1.70 -19.31 -14.53
C GLU A 66 1.38 -19.75 -13.09
N GLY A 67 1.03 -21.03 -12.89
CA GLY A 67 0.71 -21.55 -11.55
C GLY A 67 1.91 -21.50 -10.58
N LEU A 68 3.12 -21.69 -11.09
CA LEU A 68 4.33 -21.56 -10.26
C LEU A 68 4.62 -20.08 -9.96
N ALA A 69 4.40 -19.18 -10.92
CA ALA A 69 4.51 -17.75 -10.68
C ALA A 69 3.52 -17.27 -9.60
N GLU A 70 2.27 -17.75 -9.63
CA GLU A 70 1.26 -17.46 -8.62
C GLU A 70 1.62 -18.03 -7.25
N GLN A 71 2.18 -19.24 -7.21
CA GLN A 71 2.65 -19.84 -5.95
C GLN A 71 3.81 -19.03 -5.36
N VAL A 72 4.82 -18.67 -6.16
CA VAL A 72 5.92 -17.81 -5.71
C VAL A 72 5.37 -16.48 -5.17
N HIS A 73 4.39 -15.89 -5.84
CA HIS A 73 3.76 -14.66 -5.38
C HIS A 73 3.13 -14.81 -3.99
N ALA A 74 2.36 -15.88 -3.78
CA ALA A 74 1.70 -16.14 -2.50
C ALA A 74 2.73 -16.28 -1.36
N GLU A 75 3.81 -17.01 -1.58
CA GLU A 75 4.90 -17.18 -0.60
C GLU A 75 5.61 -15.85 -0.28
N LEU A 76 5.79 -14.99 -1.29
CA LEU A 76 6.35 -13.64 -1.07
C LEU A 76 5.37 -12.75 -0.29
N ASP A 77 4.07 -12.85 -0.58
CA ASP A 77 3.03 -12.09 0.11
C ASP A 77 2.94 -12.47 1.60
N GLU A 78 3.16 -13.73 1.98
CA GLU A 78 3.23 -14.16 3.39
C GLU A 78 4.32 -13.41 4.18
N VAL A 79 5.39 -12.98 3.50
CA VAL A 79 6.47 -12.18 4.10
C VAL A 79 6.18 -10.69 4.03
N ILE A 80 5.63 -10.20 2.91
CA ILE A 80 5.43 -8.78 2.66
C ILE A 80 4.23 -8.20 3.42
N LEU A 81 3.12 -8.92 3.51
CA LEU A 81 1.90 -8.41 4.15
C LEU A 81 2.10 -8.07 5.64
N PRO A 82 2.80 -8.87 6.46
CA PRO A 82 3.12 -8.48 7.84
C PRO A 82 3.97 -7.20 7.93
N LEU A 83 4.92 -7.00 7.00
CA LEU A 83 5.76 -5.81 6.96
C LEU A 83 4.96 -4.58 6.50
N LEU A 84 4.06 -4.76 5.53
CA LEU A 84 3.12 -3.74 5.08
C LEU A 84 2.19 -3.32 6.23
N LYS A 85 1.69 -4.29 7.00
CA LYS A 85 0.88 -4.05 8.19
C LYS A 85 1.62 -3.14 9.17
N ALA A 86 2.82 -3.55 9.60
CA ALA A 86 3.63 -2.80 10.55
C ALA A 86 3.94 -1.38 10.05
N LEU A 87 4.23 -1.23 8.75
CA LEU A 87 4.46 0.06 8.11
C LEU A 87 3.23 0.98 8.18
N ILE A 88 2.03 0.45 7.93
CA ILE A 88 0.79 1.22 8.02
C ILE A 88 0.54 1.66 9.47
N GLU A 89 0.69 0.74 10.42
CA GLU A 89 0.52 1.01 11.85
C GLU A 89 1.50 2.06 12.35
N GLU A 90 2.77 2.02 11.90
CA GLU A 90 3.79 3.01 12.22
C GLU A 90 3.47 4.39 11.66
N VAL A 91 3.00 4.46 10.41
CA VAL A 91 2.73 5.74 9.74
C VAL A 91 1.46 6.42 10.27
N LEU A 92 0.45 5.65 10.65
CA LEU A 92 -0.85 6.17 11.07
C LEU A 92 -1.06 6.16 12.59
N GLU A 93 -0.19 5.50 13.35
CA GLU A 93 -0.35 5.28 14.78
C GLU A 93 -1.69 4.61 15.14
N ILE A 94 -2.21 3.77 14.22
CA ILE A 94 -3.50 3.08 14.33
C ILE A 94 -3.29 1.61 13.99
N SER A 95 -3.80 0.72 14.83
CA SER A 95 -3.77 -0.72 14.59
C SER A 95 -4.51 -1.12 13.31
N VAL A 96 -3.91 -2.02 12.55
CA VAL A 96 -4.53 -2.66 11.39
C VAL A 96 -5.17 -3.96 11.86
N LEU A 97 -6.49 -4.03 11.75
CA LEU A 97 -7.28 -5.20 12.12
C LEU A 97 -7.07 -6.35 11.14
N ASP A 98 -7.06 -6.04 9.84
CA ASP A 98 -6.97 -7.05 8.78
C ASP A 98 -6.33 -6.49 7.50
N LEU A 99 -5.75 -7.38 6.68
CA LEU A 99 -5.23 -7.11 5.35
C LEU A 99 -5.83 -8.10 4.35
N LEU A 100 -6.64 -7.58 3.43
CA LEU A 100 -7.21 -8.36 2.33
C LEU A 100 -6.40 -8.06 1.07
N SER A 101 -5.57 -9.00 0.63
CA SER A 101 -4.72 -8.85 -0.56
C SER A 101 -5.12 -9.82 -1.65
N ASN A 102 -5.07 -9.36 -2.90
CA ASN A 102 -5.17 -10.22 -4.07
C ASN A 102 -4.37 -9.63 -5.23
N ALA A 103 -3.81 -10.50 -6.06
CA ALA A 103 -3.03 -10.10 -7.22
C ALA A 103 -3.50 -10.82 -8.49
N LYS A 104 -3.31 -10.15 -9.63
CA LYS A 104 -3.61 -10.72 -10.94
C LYS A 104 -2.39 -10.60 -11.84
N LEU A 105 -1.72 -11.73 -12.02
CA LEU A 105 -0.52 -11.86 -12.86
C LEU A 105 -0.74 -11.31 -14.27
N LYS A 106 -1.88 -11.65 -14.90
CA LYS A 106 -2.24 -11.20 -16.25
C LYS A 106 -2.33 -9.69 -16.43
N THR A 107 -2.68 -8.94 -15.38
CA THR A 107 -2.75 -7.48 -15.42
C THR A 107 -1.56 -6.82 -14.76
N GLY A 108 -0.67 -7.60 -14.13
CA GLY A 108 0.48 -7.12 -13.37
C GLY A 108 0.10 -6.32 -12.11
N ARG A 109 -1.14 -6.45 -11.63
CA ARG A 109 -1.64 -5.64 -10.50
C ARG A 109 -1.81 -6.44 -9.23
N SER A 110 -1.49 -5.82 -8.10
CA SER A 110 -1.89 -6.26 -6.77
C SER A 110 -2.77 -5.18 -6.12
N GLY A 111 -3.80 -5.62 -5.41
CA GLY A 111 -4.71 -4.78 -4.64
C GLY A 111 -4.77 -5.27 -3.21
N THR A 112 -4.60 -4.35 -2.27
CA THR A 112 -4.67 -4.62 -0.83
C THR A 112 -5.63 -3.64 -0.16
N ILE A 113 -6.52 -4.15 0.68
CA ILE A 113 -7.37 -3.35 1.56
C ILE A 113 -6.92 -3.60 3.00
N ALA A 114 -6.52 -2.53 3.68
CA ALA A 114 -6.26 -2.56 5.11
C ALA A 114 -7.47 -2.03 5.88
N LEU A 115 -7.93 -2.80 6.86
CA LEU A 115 -8.98 -2.39 7.79
C LEU A 115 -8.33 -1.86 9.07
N LEU A 116 -8.68 -0.63 9.47
CA LEU A 116 -8.09 0.06 10.61
C LEU A 116 -9.02 -0.04 11.83
N ALA A 117 -8.44 0.00 13.02
CA ALA A 117 -9.20 0.02 14.27
C ALA A 117 -10.01 1.31 14.48
N SER A 118 -9.62 2.39 13.81
CA SER A 118 -10.29 3.69 13.86
C SER A 118 -9.97 4.53 12.62
N THR A 119 -10.82 5.52 12.32
CA THR A 119 -10.57 6.49 11.26
C THR A 119 -9.34 7.34 11.56
N PRO A 120 -8.36 7.44 10.63
CA PRO A 120 -7.21 8.33 10.79
C PRO A 120 -7.64 9.79 10.94
N GLN A 121 -6.96 10.52 11.82
CA GLN A 121 -7.20 11.95 11.94
C GLN A 121 -6.34 12.71 10.92
N PHE A 122 -6.96 13.60 10.16
CA PHE A 122 -6.28 14.43 9.19
C PHE A 122 -6.84 15.85 9.18
N ARG A 123 -5.97 16.80 8.88
CA ARG A 123 -6.33 18.20 8.69
C ARG A 123 -6.93 18.43 7.31
N ALA A 124 -7.92 19.33 7.21
CA ALA A 124 -8.42 19.83 5.93
C ALA A 124 -7.34 20.61 5.15
N PRO A 125 -7.24 20.46 3.82
CA PRO A 125 -6.25 21.18 3.02
C PRO A 125 -6.49 22.70 3.09
N ALA A 126 -5.41 23.49 3.05
CA ALA A 126 -5.50 24.95 3.16
C ALA A 126 -6.34 25.59 2.03
N SER A 127 -6.38 24.96 0.85
CA SER A 127 -7.16 25.41 -0.31
C SER A 127 -8.68 25.21 -0.18
N ALA A 128 -9.14 24.45 0.81
CA ALA A 128 -10.58 24.29 1.08
C ALA A 128 -11.16 25.40 1.97
N ARG A 129 -10.31 26.27 2.54
CA ARG A 129 -10.73 27.38 3.42
C ARG A 129 -11.04 28.69 2.69
N SER A 130 -10.86 28.75 1.36
CA SER A 130 -11.03 29.96 0.55
C SER A 130 -12.30 29.93 -0.32
N ALA A 131 -13.28 29.10 0.01
CA ALA A 131 -14.53 28.93 -0.75
C ALA A 131 -15.80 29.23 0.07
N ASP A 132 -15.66 29.91 1.22
CA ASP A 132 -16.77 30.49 2.01
C ASP A 132 -16.69 32.02 1.99
#